data_AF-A0A8C4LMH0-F1
#
_entry.id   AF-A0A8C4LMH0-F1
#
_cell.length_a   1.000
_cell.length_b   1.000
_cell.length_c   1.000
_cell.angle_alpha   90.00
_cell.angle_beta   90.00
_cell.angle_gamma   90.00
#
_symmetry.space_group_name_H-M   'P 1'
#
loop_
_entity.id
_entity.type
_entity.pdbx_description
1 polymer ?
#
loop_
_entity_poly.entity_id
_entity_poly.type
_entity_poly.pdbx_seq_one_letter_code
_entity_poly.pdbx_strand_id
1 'polypeptide(L)'
;VDGRILVGARGVKTGNALGPGLALKNGGSSGKGTTLRGRSDADLVVFLDYFKSFREQFERRAEFIEEIRRQLKACQREKRFDVEFEIQGQQWARPRALSFVLTSPQLNEGVEFDVLPAFDVLGQVTTSYRPDPDIYVLLIEECQSLGKEGEFSPCFTELQRAFLRQRPTKLKSLIRLVKHWYQKCKEKLGKPLPAQYALELLTVYAWEQGSRQTEFNTAQGFQTVLELVLKYQQLCIYWTKYYNFDDPVIGQYLKRQLKKPRPVILDPADPTGNVGGGDPRSWPRLAQEARAWLSYPCFKKWDGSPVGSWDVGPEEDSEDDTLTWAERAYYQCDDGWRPEFPQTGSTRQRASAPDAEENWTCTIL
;
A
#
# COMPACT_ATOMS: atom_id res chain seq x y z
N VAL A 1 -19.23 -19.14 27.22
CA VAL A 1 -18.87 -18.27 26.08
C VAL A 1 -20.01 -18.38 25.07
N ASP A 2 -21.11 -17.67 25.33
CA ASP A 2 -22.38 -17.78 24.59
C ASP A 2 -22.79 -16.42 24.00
N GLY A 3 -21.81 -15.74 23.38
CA GLY A 3 -22.03 -14.50 22.64
C GLY A 3 -22.16 -14.80 21.15
N ARG A 4 -23.37 -14.72 20.60
CA ARG A 4 -23.60 -14.83 19.15
C ARG A 4 -22.93 -13.63 18.46
N ILE A 5 -21.81 -13.85 17.76
CA ILE A 5 -21.26 -12.86 16.83
C ILE A 5 -22.15 -12.88 15.58
N LEU A 6 -23.15 -12.00 15.55
CA LEU A 6 -23.98 -11.78 14.37
C LEU A 6 -23.26 -10.82 13.41
N VAL A 7 -22.53 -11.37 12.44
CA VAL A 7 -22.02 -10.59 11.30
C VAL A 7 -23.18 -10.35 10.32
N GLY A 8 -23.92 -9.27 10.54
CA GLY A 8 -24.98 -8.83 9.63
C GLY A 8 -24.40 -8.11 8.42
N ALA A 9 -24.22 -8.82 7.30
CA ALA A 9 -24.01 -8.17 6.01
C ALA A 9 -25.37 -7.66 5.48
N ARG A 10 -25.75 -6.43 5.86
CA ARG A 10 -26.75 -5.67 5.10
C ARG A 10 -26.02 -4.64 4.23
N GLY A 11 -26.45 -4.58 2.98
CA GLY A 11 -25.80 -3.84 1.90
C GLY A 11 -25.39 -2.42 2.27
N VAL A 12 -24.27 -2.03 1.69
CA VAL A 12 -23.70 -0.69 1.58
C VAL A 12 -24.75 0.42 1.78
N LYS A 13 -24.77 0.99 2.99
CA LYS A 13 -24.85 2.43 3.29
C LYS A 13 -24.90 2.62 4.81
N THR A 14 -24.06 3.55 5.28
CA THR A 14 -24.01 4.16 6.62
C THR A 14 -23.64 3.23 7.79
N GLY A 15 -22.69 3.70 8.60
CA GLY A 15 -22.18 2.98 9.76
C GLY A 15 -23.29 2.59 10.72
N ASN A 16 -23.40 1.31 11.02
CA ASN A 16 -24.26 0.78 12.07
C ASN A 16 -23.46 -0.21 12.91
N ALA A 17 -23.50 -0.02 14.22
CA ALA A 17 -22.91 -0.90 15.22
C ALA A 17 -23.52 -2.30 15.11
N LEU A 18 -22.67 -3.32 15.00
CA LEU A 18 -23.05 -4.72 14.98
C LEU A 18 -23.07 -5.25 16.43
N GLY A 19 -24.18 -5.06 17.14
CA GLY A 19 -24.31 -5.50 18.54
C GLY A 19 -23.34 -4.79 19.52
N PRO A 20 -23.44 -5.05 20.83
CA PRO A 20 -22.49 -4.52 21.79
C PRO A 20 -21.11 -5.15 21.55
N GLY A 21 -20.15 -4.33 21.12
CA GLY A 21 -18.72 -4.62 21.11
C GLY A 21 -18.07 -5.11 19.82
N LEU A 22 -18.67 -4.80 18.66
CA LEU A 22 -18.00 -4.96 17.36
C LEU A 22 -18.13 -3.69 16.50
N ALA A 23 -17.01 -3.28 15.90
CA ALA A 23 -16.98 -2.28 14.84
C ALA A 23 -16.43 -2.89 13.54
N LEU A 24 -17.18 -2.74 12.45
CA LEU A 24 -16.79 -3.20 11.12
C LEU A 24 -16.31 -2.02 10.27
N LYS A 25 -15.09 -2.12 9.71
CA LYS A 25 -14.52 -1.10 8.84
C LYS A 25 -14.04 -1.71 7.52
N ASN A 26 -14.40 -1.07 6.42
CA ASN A 26 -13.85 -1.39 5.10
C ASN A 26 -12.44 -0.77 5.00
N GLY A 27 -11.41 -1.61 4.98
CA GLY A 27 -10.00 -1.20 4.89
C GLY A 27 -9.44 -1.20 3.47
N GLY A 28 -9.97 -2.07 2.61
CA GLY A 28 -9.45 -2.32 1.27
C GLY A 28 -9.75 -1.22 0.24
N SER A 29 -9.63 -1.58 -1.04
CA SER A 29 -9.82 -0.68 -2.19
C SER A 29 -11.14 0.11 -2.14
N SER A 30 -12.22 -0.53 -1.68
CA SER A 30 -13.55 0.06 -1.50
C SER A 30 -13.57 1.17 -0.44
N GLY A 31 -12.94 0.93 0.71
CA GLY A 31 -12.83 1.95 1.77
C GLY A 31 -11.96 3.14 1.36
N LYS A 32 -10.89 2.87 0.61
CA LYS A 32 -9.93 3.87 0.12
C LYS A 32 -10.47 4.67 -1.08
N GLY A 33 -11.50 4.17 -1.76
CA GLY A 33 -12.06 4.77 -2.97
C GLY A 33 -11.24 4.50 -4.24
N THR A 34 -10.47 3.41 -4.27
CA THR A 34 -9.55 3.02 -5.37
C THR A 34 -9.94 1.67 -5.99
N THR A 35 -11.21 1.28 -5.93
CA THR A 35 -11.76 0.04 -6.49
C THR A 35 -11.67 0.00 -8.02
N LEU A 36 -11.40 -1.20 -8.57
CA LEU A 36 -11.49 -1.50 -10.00
C LEU A 36 -12.83 -2.17 -10.31
N ARG A 37 -13.47 -1.80 -11.42
CA ARG A 37 -14.73 -2.40 -11.85
C ARG A 37 -14.53 -3.89 -12.17
N GLY A 38 -15.43 -4.75 -11.68
CA GLY A 38 -15.46 -6.19 -11.97
C GLY A 38 -14.33 -7.02 -11.35
N ARG A 39 -13.46 -6.42 -10.52
CA ARG A 39 -12.32 -7.10 -9.86
C ARG A 39 -12.10 -6.53 -8.47
N SER A 40 -13.09 -6.75 -7.61
CA SER A 40 -13.11 -6.21 -6.26
C SER A 40 -12.57 -7.24 -5.29
N ASP A 41 -11.48 -6.88 -4.63
CA ASP A 41 -11.00 -7.51 -3.40
C ASP A 41 -11.45 -6.59 -2.26
N ALA A 42 -12.15 -7.15 -1.27
CA ALA A 42 -12.71 -6.39 -0.16
C ALA A 42 -12.11 -6.84 1.18
N ASP A 43 -11.19 -6.02 1.71
CA ASP A 43 -10.67 -6.21 3.06
C ASP A 43 -11.64 -5.62 4.09
N LEU A 44 -12.19 -6.49 4.93
CA LEU A 44 -13.07 -6.20 6.05
C LEU A 44 -12.28 -6.35 7.35
N VAL A 45 -11.97 -5.22 8.00
CA VAL A 45 -11.37 -5.24 9.32
C VAL A 45 -12.48 -5.23 10.36
N VAL A 46 -12.46 -6.25 11.23
CA VAL A 46 -13.42 -6.44 12.31
C VAL A 46 -12.72 -6.10 13.62
N PHE A 47 -13.02 -4.94 14.16
CA PHE A 47 -12.54 -4.52 15.47
C PHE A 47 -13.34 -5.21 16.56
N LEU A 48 -12.62 -5.93 17.43
CA LEU A 48 -13.21 -6.74 18.49
C LEU A 48 -12.85 -6.14 19.85
N ASP A 49 -13.86 -5.77 20.64
CA ASP A 49 -13.67 -5.28 22.01
C ASP A 49 -12.99 -6.31 22.93
N TYR A 50 -12.95 -7.58 22.51
CA TYR A 50 -12.29 -8.66 23.23
C TYR A 50 -10.77 -8.62 23.16
N PHE A 51 -10.17 -7.86 22.23
CA PHE A 51 -8.74 -7.63 22.22
C PHE A 51 -8.43 -6.37 23.03
N LYS A 52 -7.57 -6.50 24.04
CA LYS A 52 -7.10 -5.40 24.90
C LYS A 52 -5.65 -5.00 24.63
N SER A 53 -4.96 -5.75 23.77
CA SER A 53 -3.58 -5.49 23.37
C SER A 53 -3.27 -6.09 22.00
N PHE A 54 -2.16 -5.64 21.39
CA PHE A 54 -1.58 -6.25 20.20
C PHE A 54 -1.25 -7.73 20.44
N ARG A 55 -0.68 -8.05 21.61
CA ARG A 55 -0.37 -9.42 22.02
C ARG A 55 -1.59 -10.33 21.97
N GLU A 56 -2.70 -9.87 22.57
CA GLU A 56 -3.92 -10.65 22.65
C GLU A 56 -4.53 -10.90 21.25
N GLN A 57 -4.50 -9.91 20.36
CA GLN A 57 -4.85 -10.11 18.96
C GLN A 57 -3.96 -11.18 18.31
N PHE A 58 -2.64 -11.13 18.51
CA PHE A 58 -1.71 -12.08 17.91
C PHE A 58 -1.96 -13.52 18.38
N GLU A 59 -2.24 -13.71 19.66
CA GLU A 59 -2.44 -15.04 20.27
C GLU A 59 -3.82 -15.61 19.96
N ARG A 60 -4.88 -14.78 19.99
CA ARG A 60 -6.27 -15.25 19.99
C ARG A 60 -7.00 -15.06 18.67
N ARG A 61 -6.46 -14.32 17.68
CA ARG A 61 -7.16 -14.09 16.39
C ARG A 61 -7.61 -15.36 15.67
N ALA A 62 -6.87 -16.46 15.83
CA ALA A 62 -7.23 -17.73 15.20
C ALA A 62 -8.58 -18.27 15.73
N GLU A 63 -8.86 -18.10 17.02
CA GLU A 63 -10.13 -18.48 17.65
C GLU A 63 -11.29 -17.72 17.02
N PHE A 64 -11.13 -16.40 16.84
CA PHE A 64 -12.13 -15.54 16.21
C PHE A 64 -12.30 -15.85 14.72
N ILE A 65 -11.22 -16.14 14.00
CA ILE A 65 -11.29 -16.57 12.59
C ILE A 65 -12.10 -17.86 12.44
N GLU A 66 -11.87 -18.86 13.31
CA GLU A 66 -12.66 -20.10 13.29
C GLU A 66 -14.12 -19.86 13.64
N GLU A 67 -14.41 -19.01 14.62
CA GLU A 67 -15.79 -18.67 14.98
C GLU A 67 -16.50 -17.96 13.83
N ILE A 68 -15.87 -16.96 13.19
CA ILE A 68 -16.42 -16.28 12.01
C ILE A 68 -16.66 -17.29 10.87
N ARG A 69 -15.70 -18.19 10.61
CA ARG A 69 -15.85 -19.25 9.61
C ARG A 69 -17.05 -20.15 9.92
N ARG A 70 -17.20 -20.57 11.18
CA ARG A 70 -18.30 -21.43 11.63
C ARG A 70 -19.66 -20.77 11.39
N GLN A 71 -19.76 -19.47 11.69
CA GLN A 71 -20.97 -18.68 11.46
C GLN A 71 -21.27 -18.51 9.96
N LEU A 72 -20.26 -18.22 9.13
CA LEU A 72 -20.44 -18.14 7.67
C LEU A 72 -20.95 -19.47 7.08
N LYS A 73 -20.40 -20.61 7.51
CA LYS A 73 -20.89 -21.94 7.12
C LYS A 73 -22.34 -22.18 7.57
N ALA A 74 -22.72 -21.70 8.75
CA ALA A 74 -24.10 -21.81 9.23
C ALA A 74 -25.06 -20.97 8.38
N CYS A 75 -24.70 -19.72 8.07
CA CYS A 75 -25.48 -18.85 7.19
C CYS A 75 -25.67 -19.44 5.78
N GLN A 76 -24.63 -20.08 5.23
CA GLN A 76 -24.71 -20.77 3.94
C GLN A 76 -25.68 -21.96 3.99
N ARG A 77 -25.62 -22.80 5.03
CA ARG A 77 -26.56 -23.93 5.19
C ARG A 77 -28.01 -23.48 5.32
N GLU A 78 -28.23 -22.35 5.99
CA GLU A 78 -29.56 -21.78 6.20
C GLU A 78 -30.11 -21.05 4.96
N LYS A 79 -29.34 -20.99 3.85
CA LYS A 79 -29.70 -20.25 2.61
C LYS A 79 -30.17 -18.82 2.89
N ARG A 80 -29.58 -18.15 3.89
CA ARG A 80 -29.96 -16.78 4.27
C ARG A 80 -29.62 -15.73 3.20
N PHE A 81 -28.75 -16.09 2.26
CA PHE A 81 -28.30 -15.22 1.20
C PHE A 81 -28.41 -15.94 -0.14
N ASP A 82 -28.76 -15.21 -1.20
CA ASP A 82 -28.77 -15.70 -2.59
C ASP A 82 -27.36 -15.80 -3.20
N VAL A 83 -26.33 -15.85 -2.36
CA VAL A 83 -24.91 -15.91 -2.76
C VAL A 83 -24.25 -17.13 -2.13
N GLU A 84 -23.33 -17.72 -2.89
CA GLU A 84 -22.55 -18.87 -2.43
C GLU A 84 -21.25 -18.41 -1.78
N PHE A 85 -20.87 -19.09 -0.70
CA PHE A 85 -19.61 -18.87 0.00
C PHE A 85 -18.63 -19.99 -0.37
N GLU A 86 -17.53 -19.64 -1.01
CA GLU A 86 -16.38 -20.53 -1.15
C GLU A 86 -15.36 -20.17 -0.08
N ILE A 87 -15.34 -20.91 1.03
CA ILE A 87 -14.43 -20.67 2.14
C ILE A 87 -13.11 -21.38 1.86
N GLN A 88 -12.03 -20.60 1.73
CA GLN A 88 -10.69 -21.15 1.49
C GLN A 88 -10.18 -21.90 2.74
N GLY A 89 -9.45 -23.00 2.51
CA GLY A 89 -8.92 -23.85 3.57
C GLY A 89 -7.81 -23.17 4.38
N GLN A 90 -7.71 -23.52 5.67
CA GLN A 90 -6.69 -22.97 6.57
C GLN A 90 -5.35 -23.68 6.38
N GLN A 91 -4.35 -22.98 5.83
CA GLN A 91 -3.00 -23.53 5.64
C GLN A 91 -2.04 -23.24 6.80
N TRP A 92 -2.38 -22.30 7.69
CA TRP A 92 -1.47 -21.76 8.71
C TRP A 92 -2.06 -21.89 10.10
N ALA A 93 -1.21 -22.13 11.11
CA ALA A 93 -1.63 -22.26 12.51
C ALA A 93 -2.24 -20.97 13.08
N ARG A 94 -1.82 -19.80 12.58
CA ARG A 94 -2.30 -18.47 13.03
C ARG A 94 -2.53 -17.52 11.84
N PRO A 95 -3.55 -17.76 11.00
CA PRO A 95 -3.81 -16.89 9.86
C PRO A 95 -4.08 -15.46 10.30
N ARG A 96 -3.74 -14.49 9.45
CA ARG A 96 -4.06 -13.07 9.68
C ARG A 96 -5.46 -12.69 9.20
N ALA A 97 -6.00 -13.46 8.25
CA ALA A 97 -7.29 -13.21 7.62
C ALA A 97 -8.04 -14.52 7.36
N LEU A 98 -9.37 -14.41 7.29
CA LEU A 98 -10.24 -15.42 6.72
C LEU A 98 -10.64 -14.99 5.31
N SER A 99 -10.24 -15.76 4.30
CA SER A 99 -10.56 -15.49 2.90
C SER A 99 -11.75 -16.32 2.43
N PHE A 100 -12.70 -15.70 1.74
CA PHE A 100 -13.80 -16.40 1.07
C PHE A 100 -14.28 -15.64 -0.16
N VAL A 101 -14.87 -16.35 -1.11
CA VAL A 101 -15.51 -15.75 -2.29
C VAL A 101 -17.01 -15.71 -2.11
N LEU A 102 -17.63 -14.56 -2.37
CA LEU A 102 -19.07 -14.40 -2.54
C LEU A 102 -19.40 -14.39 -4.02
N THR A 103 -20.14 -15.40 -4.48
CA THR A 103 -20.54 -15.52 -5.89
C THR A 103 -22.03 -15.28 -6.05
N SER A 104 -22.42 -14.44 -7.01
CA SER A 104 -23.80 -14.29 -7.45
C SER A 104 -24.10 -15.32 -8.56
N PRO A 105 -25.00 -16.29 -8.34
CA PRO A 105 -25.36 -17.27 -9.37
C PRO A 105 -26.00 -16.63 -10.61
N GLN A 106 -26.63 -15.47 -10.44
CA GLN A 106 -27.37 -14.76 -11.51
C GLN A 106 -26.44 -13.98 -12.43
N LEU A 107 -25.36 -13.41 -11.88
CA LEU A 107 -24.42 -12.57 -12.62
C LEU A 107 -23.16 -13.32 -13.05
N ASN A 108 -22.92 -14.52 -12.51
CA ASN A 108 -21.66 -15.27 -12.65
C ASN A 108 -20.43 -14.41 -12.30
N GLU A 109 -20.61 -13.52 -11.32
CA GLU A 109 -19.58 -12.63 -10.78
C GLU A 109 -19.29 -13.00 -9.32
N GLY A 110 -18.00 -13.04 -8.97
CA GLY A 110 -17.51 -13.33 -7.62
C GLY A 110 -16.70 -12.17 -7.05
N VAL A 111 -16.80 -11.97 -5.74
CA VAL A 111 -16.01 -10.99 -4.98
C VAL A 111 -15.23 -11.73 -3.90
N GLU A 112 -13.91 -11.57 -3.89
CA GLU A 112 -13.06 -12.13 -2.84
C GLU A 112 -13.05 -11.18 -1.62
N PHE A 113 -13.31 -11.74 -0.44
CA PHE A 113 -13.32 -11.04 0.82
C PHE A 113 -12.23 -11.59 1.74
N ASP A 114 -11.47 -10.68 2.34
CA ASP A 114 -10.57 -10.97 3.44
C ASP A 114 -11.11 -10.35 4.72
N VAL A 115 -11.40 -11.18 5.73
CA VAL A 115 -11.85 -10.71 7.04
C VAL A 115 -10.70 -10.77 8.03
N LEU A 116 -10.33 -9.62 8.59
CA LEU A 116 -9.20 -9.45 9.49
C LEU A 116 -9.67 -8.99 10.88
N PRO A 117 -9.67 -9.87 11.89
CA PRO A 117 -9.88 -9.45 13.28
C PRO A 117 -8.73 -8.56 13.77
N ALA A 118 -9.06 -7.42 14.37
CA ALA A 118 -8.07 -6.44 14.83
C ALA A 118 -8.43 -5.83 16.20
N PHE A 119 -7.40 -5.44 16.94
CA PHE A 119 -7.48 -4.65 18.15
C PHE A 119 -7.76 -3.19 17.79
N ASP A 120 -8.78 -2.59 18.40
CA ASP A 120 -9.12 -1.17 18.21
C ASP A 120 -8.26 -0.29 19.12
N VAL A 121 -7.01 -0.10 18.72
CA VAL A 121 -6.06 0.75 19.46
C VAL A 121 -6.32 2.24 19.26
N LEU A 122 -6.98 2.62 18.16
CA LEU A 122 -7.19 4.03 17.79
C LEU A 122 -8.52 4.58 18.31
N GLY A 123 -9.51 3.71 18.54
CA GLY A 123 -10.87 4.12 18.87
C GLY A 123 -11.49 4.98 17.77
N GLN A 124 -11.95 6.19 18.11
CA GLN A 124 -12.62 7.06 17.14
C GLN A 124 -11.64 7.92 16.33
N VAL A 125 -11.44 7.57 15.06
CA VAL A 125 -10.59 8.32 14.12
C VAL A 125 -11.37 9.45 13.42
N THR A 126 -10.91 10.69 13.56
CA THR A 126 -11.43 11.88 12.86
C THR A 126 -10.50 12.35 11.72
N THR A 127 -10.91 13.34 10.92
CA THR A 127 -10.17 13.75 9.71
C THR A 127 -8.81 14.40 9.98
N SER A 128 -8.66 15.10 11.11
CA SER A 128 -7.40 15.71 11.56
C SER A 128 -6.70 14.90 12.65
N TYR A 129 -7.11 13.66 12.86
CA TYR A 129 -6.60 12.82 13.93
C TYR A 129 -5.14 12.44 13.70
N ARG A 130 -4.32 12.67 14.73
CA ARG A 130 -2.97 12.15 14.84
C ARG A 130 -2.95 11.24 16.09
N PRO A 131 -2.50 9.99 15.97
CA PRO A 131 -2.40 9.11 17.13
C PRO A 131 -1.46 9.67 18.20
N ASP A 132 -1.75 9.33 19.45
CA ASP A 132 -0.83 9.52 20.56
C ASP A 132 0.46 8.71 20.29
N PRO A 133 1.67 9.30 20.41
CA PRO A 133 2.93 8.58 20.25
C PRO A 133 3.02 7.29 21.06
N ASP A 134 2.42 7.24 22.26
CA ASP A 134 2.44 6.06 23.14
C ASP A 134 1.83 4.82 22.46
N ILE A 135 0.86 5.00 21.56
CA ILE A 135 0.27 3.91 20.76
C ILE A 135 1.35 3.25 19.89
N TYR A 136 2.20 4.05 19.26
CA TYR A 136 3.28 3.56 18.40
C TYR A 136 4.47 3.03 19.20
N VAL A 137 4.76 3.59 20.38
CA VAL A 137 5.75 3.04 21.31
C VAL A 137 5.35 1.61 21.71
N LEU A 138 4.11 1.41 22.16
CA LEU A 138 3.57 0.08 22.50
C LEU A 138 3.60 -0.89 21.31
N LEU A 139 3.25 -0.40 20.11
CA LEU A 139 3.35 -1.19 18.88
C LEU A 139 4.78 -1.65 18.61
N ILE A 140 5.75 -0.73 18.71
CA ILE A 140 7.17 -1.00 18.46
C ILE A 140 7.68 -2.06 19.44
N GLU A 141 7.40 -1.90 20.73
CA GLU A 141 7.80 -2.84 21.77
C GLU A 141 7.25 -4.25 21.50
N GLU A 142 5.96 -4.37 21.18
CA GLU A 142 5.35 -5.66 20.88
C GLU A 142 5.91 -6.28 19.59
N CYS A 143 6.06 -5.49 18.52
CA CYS A 143 6.65 -5.96 17.26
C CYS A 143 8.09 -6.45 17.45
N GLN A 144 8.88 -5.78 18.29
CA GLN A 144 10.24 -6.21 18.63
C GLN A 144 10.23 -7.48 19.48
N SER A 145 9.37 -7.56 20.49
CA SER A 145 9.25 -8.76 21.33
C SER A 145 8.83 -10.00 20.52
N LEU A 146 7.99 -9.84 19.51
CA LEU A 146 7.52 -10.93 18.66
C LEU A 146 8.44 -11.20 17.46
N GLY A 147 9.30 -10.26 17.08
CA GLY A 147 10.03 -10.29 15.81
C GLY A 147 9.08 -10.22 14.60
N LYS A 148 8.01 -9.42 14.71
CA LYS A 148 6.89 -9.36 13.74
C LYS A 148 6.52 -7.92 13.37
N GLU A 149 7.36 -7.31 12.56
CA GLU A 149 7.13 -5.97 12.00
C GLU A 149 5.94 -5.98 11.00
N GLY A 150 5.10 -4.93 11.03
CA GLY A 150 3.94 -4.79 10.15
C GLY A 150 2.81 -5.80 10.42
N GLU A 151 2.88 -6.55 11.51
CA GLU A 151 1.91 -7.61 11.85
C GLU A 151 0.55 -7.05 12.28
N PHE A 152 0.54 -5.84 12.83
CA PHE A 152 -0.65 -5.18 13.37
C PHE A 152 -1.19 -4.07 12.48
N SER A 153 -0.76 -3.99 11.22
CA SER A 153 -1.28 -3.00 10.25
C SER A 153 -2.82 -2.96 10.13
N PRO A 154 -3.61 -4.05 10.32
CA PRO A 154 -5.07 -3.94 10.35
C PRO A 154 -5.61 -3.02 11.44
N CYS A 155 -4.92 -2.87 12.58
CA CYS A 155 -5.31 -1.96 13.66
C CYS A 155 -5.31 -0.49 13.20
N PHE A 156 -4.52 -0.17 12.17
CA PHE A 156 -4.34 1.17 11.65
C PHE A 156 -5.05 1.39 10.30
N THR A 157 -5.98 0.49 9.92
CA THR A 157 -6.65 0.55 8.61
C THR A 157 -7.40 1.85 8.37
N GLU A 158 -7.93 2.47 9.43
CA GLU A 158 -8.63 3.75 9.31
C GLU A 158 -7.70 4.89 8.89
N LEU A 159 -6.44 4.88 9.36
CA LEU A 159 -5.42 5.84 8.98
C LEU A 159 -4.93 5.60 7.55
N GLN A 160 -4.70 4.33 7.16
CA GLN A 160 -4.38 3.95 5.78
C GLN A 160 -5.48 4.41 4.81
N ARG A 161 -6.75 4.22 5.21
CA ARG A 161 -7.92 4.68 4.46
C ARG A 161 -7.95 6.20 4.36
N ALA A 162 -7.79 6.90 5.49
CA ALA A 162 -7.78 8.36 5.52
C ALA A 162 -6.66 8.94 4.65
N PHE A 163 -5.49 8.29 4.62
CA PHE A 163 -4.33 8.70 3.82
C PHE A 163 -4.66 8.82 2.33
N LEU A 164 -5.41 7.86 1.77
CA LEU A 164 -5.81 7.83 0.36
C LEU A 164 -7.14 8.54 0.08
N ARG A 165 -8.08 8.53 1.05
CA ARG A 165 -9.43 9.09 0.86
C ARG A 165 -9.41 10.59 0.61
N GLN A 166 -8.48 11.33 1.21
CA GLN A 166 -8.35 12.78 1.05
C GLN A 166 -7.69 13.21 -0.28
N ARG A 167 -7.25 12.27 -1.12
CA ARG A 167 -6.52 12.58 -2.36
C ARG A 167 -7.44 13.04 -3.49
N PRO A 168 -6.95 13.90 -4.42
CA PRO A 168 -7.71 14.37 -5.57
C PRO A 168 -8.27 13.22 -6.43
N THR A 169 -9.41 13.47 -7.09
CA THR A 169 -10.07 12.47 -7.94
C THR A 169 -9.15 11.97 -9.06
N LYS A 170 -8.38 12.86 -9.70
CA LYS A 170 -7.43 12.50 -10.75
C LYS A 170 -6.32 11.56 -10.24
N LEU A 171 -5.80 11.80 -9.04
CA LEU A 171 -4.83 10.91 -8.38
C LEU A 171 -5.45 9.53 -8.08
N LYS A 172 -6.69 9.48 -7.59
CA LYS A 172 -7.38 8.19 -7.40
C LYS A 172 -7.54 7.43 -8.72
N SER A 173 -7.78 8.13 -9.83
CA SER A 173 -7.83 7.51 -11.16
C SER A 173 -6.46 6.99 -11.62
N LEU A 174 -5.36 7.72 -11.35
CA LEU A 174 -4.01 7.23 -11.60
C LEU A 174 -3.69 5.97 -10.75
N ILE A 175 -4.06 5.97 -9.47
CA ILE A 175 -3.91 4.79 -8.60
C ILE A 175 -4.67 3.59 -9.18
N ARG A 176 -5.91 3.78 -9.66
CA ARG A 176 -6.66 2.71 -10.34
C ARG A 176 -5.94 2.20 -11.58
N LEU A 177 -5.36 3.08 -12.40
CA LEU A 177 -4.58 2.67 -13.57
C LEU A 177 -3.36 1.82 -13.18
N VAL A 178 -2.59 2.26 -12.18
CA VAL A 178 -1.43 1.52 -11.67
C VAL A 178 -1.84 0.17 -11.09
N LYS A 179 -2.97 0.10 -10.36
CA LYS A 179 -3.52 -1.17 -9.85
C LYS A 179 -3.93 -2.10 -10.98
N HIS A 180 -4.56 -1.58 -12.03
CA HIS A 180 -4.93 -2.37 -13.19
C HIS A 180 -3.70 -2.97 -13.86
N TRP A 181 -2.66 -2.15 -14.08
CA TRP A 181 -1.37 -2.61 -14.57
C TRP A 181 -0.76 -3.71 -13.68
N TYR A 182 -0.70 -3.48 -12.37
CA TYR A 182 -0.19 -4.45 -11.41
C TYR A 182 -0.94 -5.79 -11.48
N GLN A 183 -2.27 -5.77 -11.63
CA GLN A 183 -3.07 -6.99 -11.80
C GLN A 183 -2.74 -7.72 -13.11
N LYS A 184 -2.51 -7.01 -14.21
CA LYS A 184 -2.02 -7.63 -15.46
C LYS A 184 -0.66 -8.30 -15.27
N CYS A 185 0.24 -7.68 -14.53
CA CYS A 185 1.52 -8.30 -14.16
C CYS A 185 1.31 -9.54 -13.28
N LYS A 186 0.40 -9.49 -12.30
CA LYS A 186 0.06 -10.62 -11.41
C LYS A 186 -0.51 -11.80 -12.19
N GLU A 187 -1.40 -11.57 -13.16
CA GLU A 187 -1.93 -12.62 -14.05
C GLU A 187 -0.83 -13.29 -14.86
N LYS A 188 0.12 -12.50 -15.38
CA LYS A 188 1.22 -13.01 -16.22
C LYS A 188 2.32 -13.72 -15.43
N LEU A 189 2.73 -13.14 -14.31
CA LEU A 189 3.92 -13.57 -13.57
C LEU A 189 3.59 -14.50 -12.39
N GLY A 190 2.36 -14.46 -11.86
CA GLY A 190 2.04 -15.06 -10.57
C GLY A 190 2.85 -14.43 -9.43
N LYS A 191 3.06 -15.19 -8.34
CA LYS A 191 3.88 -14.78 -7.19
C LYS A 191 5.33 -15.27 -7.33
N PRO A 192 6.32 -14.66 -6.67
CA PRO A 192 6.25 -13.45 -5.83
C PRO A 192 6.17 -12.13 -6.63
N LEU A 193 5.47 -11.15 -6.05
CA LEU A 193 5.36 -9.74 -6.47
C LEU A 193 5.25 -8.85 -5.21
N PRO A 194 5.60 -7.55 -5.28
CA PRO A 194 5.46 -6.64 -4.15
C PRO A 194 4.00 -6.48 -3.74
N ALA A 195 3.72 -6.07 -2.49
CA ALA A 195 2.35 -5.81 -2.09
C ALA A 195 1.71 -4.73 -2.99
N GLN A 196 0.47 -4.94 -3.46
CA GLN A 196 -0.24 -3.94 -4.27
C GLN A 196 -0.31 -2.58 -3.57
N TYR A 197 -0.45 -2.58 -2.25
CA TYR A 197 -0.46 -1.36 -1.44
C TYR A 197 0.82 -0.53 -1.57
N ALA A 198 1.99 -1.18 -1.77
CA ALA A 198 3.24 -0.47 -2.03
C ALA A 198 3.18 0.37 -3.32
N LEU A 199 2.47 -0.11 -4.35
CA LEU A 199 2.28 0.63 -5.60
C LEU A 199 1.25 1.76 -5.45
N GLU A 200 0.24 1.60 -4.59
CA GLU A 200 -0.67 2.70 -4.23
C GLU A 200 0.13 3.84 -3.55
N LEU A 201 1.01 3.51 -2.60
CA LEU A 201 1.89 4.48 -1.94
C LEU A 201 2.94 5.09 -2.86
N LEU A 202 3.56 4.28 -3.73
CA LEU A 202 4.52 4.77 -4.72
C LEU A 202 3.87 5.76 -5.70
N THR A 203 2.60 5.54 -6.04
CA THR A 203 1.83 6.47 -6.88
C THR A 203 1.54 7.79 -6.16
N VAL A 204 1.22 7.73 -4.86
CA VAL A 204 1.07 8.94 -4.04
C VAL A 204 2.39 9.70 -3.97
N TYR A 205 3.51 9.02 -3.70
CA TYR A 205 4.84 9.62 -3.68
C TYR A 205 5.19 10.29 -5.01
N ALA A 206 4.99 9.61 -6.14
CA ALA A 206 5.26 10.17 -7.47
C ALA A 206 4.49 11.49 -7.70
N TRP A 207 3.21 11.50 -7.34
CA TRP A 207 2.38 12.71 -7.47
C TRP A 207 2.78 13.80 -6.48
N GLU A 208 3.09 13.45 -5.22
CA GLU A 208 3.51 14.41 -4.21
C GLU A 208 4.85 15.04 -4.54
N GLN A 209 5.80 14.34 -5.16
CA GLN A 209 7.09 14.93 -5.49
C GLN A 209 7.10 15.62 -6.85
N GLY A 210 6.36 15.08 -7.82
CA GLY A 210 6.47 15.49 -9.22
C GLY A 210 5.36 16.41 -9.74
N SER A 211 4.21 16.52 -9.05
CA SER A 211 3.06 17.28 -9.54
C SER A 211 2.39 18.14 -8.48
N ARG A 212 1.83 17.54 -7.42
CA ARG A 212 0.95 18.15 -6.41
C ARG A 212 -0.29 18.86 -6.95
N GLN A 213 -0.57 18.77 -8.25
CA GLN A 213 -1.72 19.42 -8.88
C GLN A 213 -2.96 18.53 -8.81
N THR A 214 -4.14 19.15 -8.75
CA THR A 214 -5.42 18.40 -8.81
C THR A 214 -5.68 17.84 -10.20
N GLU A 215 -5.19 18.52 -11.24
CA GLU A 215 -5.22 18.09 -12.63
C GLU A 215 -3.80 17.87 -13.16
N PHE A 216 -3.60 16.78 -13.88
CA PHE A 216 -2.31 16.43 -14.48
C PHE A 216 -2.51 15.40 -15.60
N ASN A 217 -1.47 15.21 -16.42
CA ASN A 217 -1.47 14.20 -17.48
C ASN A 217 -1.31 12.80 -16.87
N THR A 218 -2.32 11.94 -17.05
CA THR A 218 -2.33 10.56 -16.52
C THR A 218 -1.21 9.71 -17.09
N ALA A 219 -0.87 9.85 -18.38
CA ALA A 219 0.20 9.08 -19.01
C ALA A 219 1.58 9.45 -18.44
N GLN A 220 1.82 10.76 -18.21
CA GLN A 220 3.03 11.24 -17.54
C GLN A 220 3.15 10.69 -16.11
N GLY A 221 2.06 10.75 -15.35
CA GLY A 221 2.02 10.19 -14.00
C GLY A 221 2.24 8.68 -13.98
N PHE A 222 1.67 7.95 -14.94
CA PHE A 222 1.84 6.51 -15.05
C PHE A 222 3.29 6.16 -15.45
N GLN A 223 3.89 6.88 -16.39
CA GLN A 223 5.28 6.72 -16.79
C GLN A 223 6.22 6.91 -15.59
N THR A 224 5.97 7.97 -14.80
CA THR A 224 6.73 8.28 -13.59
C THR A 224 6.72 7.12 -12.60
N VAL A 225 5.55 6.52 -12.35
CA VAL A 225 5.45 5.35 -11.45
C VAL A 225 6.25 4.16 -11.98
N LEU A 226 6.17 3.86 -13.28
CA LEU A 226 6.96 2.77 -13.87
C LEU A 226 8.47 3.02 -13.78
N GLU A 227 8.92 4.25 -14.01
CA GLU A 227 10.32 4.63 -13.87
C GLU A 227 10.80 4.51 -12.42
N LEU A 228 9.97 4.86 -11.43
CA LEU A 228 10.28 4.63 -10.01
C LEU A 228 10.37 3.14 -9.68
N VAL A 229 9.52 2.29 -10.28
CA VAL A 229 9.64 0.83 -10.14
C VAL A 229 10.97 0.34 -10.72
N LEU A 230 11.47 0.90 -11.82
CA LEU A 230 12.81 0.57 -12.34
C LEU A 230 13.93 0.96 -11.38
N LYS A 231 13.73 2.04 -10.62
CA LYS A 231 14.68 2.57 -9.62
C LYS A 231 14.44 2.01 -8.21
N TYR A 232 13.76 0.86 -8.08
CA TYR A 232 13.39 0.30 -6.77
C TYR A 232 14.56 0.16 -5.78
N GLN A 233 15.78 -0.08 -6.27
CA GLN A 233 16.99 -0.19 -5.45
C GLN A 233 17.41 1.13 -4.78
N GLN A 234 16.81 2.26 -5.16
CA GLN A 234 17.09 3.59 -4.61
C GLN A 234 15.92 4.10 -3.75
N LEU A 235 14.78 3.42 -3.71
CA LEU A 235 13.58 3.93 -3.04
C LEU A 235 13.70 3.85 -1.52
N CYS A 236 13.68 5.01 -0.88
CA CYS A 236 13.55 5.19 0.56
C CYS A 236 12.45 6.20 0.84
N ILE A 237 11.22 5.73 0.99
CA ILE A 237 10.01 6.55 1.06
C ILE A 237 9.35 6.36 2.41
N TYR A 238 8.98 7.46 3.05
CA TYR A 238 8.22 7.48 4.30
C TYR A 238 7.40 8.78 4.40
N TRP A 239 6.48 8.82 5.35
CA TRP A 239 5.69 10.01 5.65
C TRP A 239 5.66 10.25 7.16
N THR A 240 5.58 11.50 7.58
CA THR A 240 5.50 11.89 9.00
C THR A 240 4.10 12.34 9.43
N LYS A 241 3.07 11.89 8.70
CA LYS A 241 1.68 12.35 8.87
C LYS A 241 1.06 11.87 10.18
N TYR A 242 1.22 10.58 10.51
CA TYR A 242 0.62 9.99 11.71
C TYR A 242 1.64 9.71 12.82
N TYR A 243 2.93 9.59 12.48
CA TYR A 243 4.06 9.48 13.40
C TYR A 243 5.22 10.36 12.91
N ASN A 244 6.22 10.68 13.74
CA ASN A 244 7.40 11.45 13.34
C ASN A 244 8.62 11.07 14.20
N PHE A 245 9.71 11.84 14.11
CA PHE A 245 10.95 11.60 14.85
C PHE A 245 11.03 12.28 16.22
N ASP A 246 9.98 13.00 16.63
CA ASP A 246 10.02 13.83 17.85
C ASP A 246 10.09 12.96 19.11
N ASP A 247 9.34 11.85 19.13
CA ASP A 247 9.47 10.84 20.18
C ASP A 247 10.78 10.05 20.00
N PRO A 248 11.60 9.89 21.05
CA PRO A 248 12.91 9.25 20.94
C PRO A 248 12.84 7.76 20.57
N VAL A 249 11.83 7.03 21.03
CA VAL A 249 11.65 5.60 20.72
C VAL A 249 11.24 5.44 19.26
N ILE A 250 10.24 6.19 18.83
CA ILE A 250 9.76 6.18 17.43
C ILE A 250 10.88 6.66 16.51
N GLY A 251 11.51 7.79 16.80
CA GLY A 251 12.57 8.38 15.98
C GLY A 251 13.77 7.45 15.80
N GLN A 252 14.23 6.80 16.87
CA GLN A 252 15.30 5.81 16.77
C GLN A 252 14.87 4.58 15.94
N TYR A 253 13.63 4.13 16.12
CA TYR A 253 13.09 3.00 15.36
C TYR A 253 12.96 3.32 13.86
N LEU A 254 12.45 4.50 13.48
CA LEU A 254 12.37 4.96 12.10
C LEU A 254 13.76 5.02 11.45
N LYS A 255 14.77 5.56 12.14
CA LYS A 255 16.16 5.56 11.64
C LYS A 255 16.66 4.13 11.32
N ARG A 256 16.27 3.12 12.10
CA ARG A 256 16.60 1.71 11.81
C ARG A 256 15.84 1.20 10.58
N GLN A 257 14.56 1.52 10.45
CA GLN A 257 13.75 1.15 9.28
C GLN A 257 14.33 1.74 7.98
N LEU A 258 14.68 3.02 7.99
CA LEU A 258 15.20 3.74 6.82
C LEU A 258 16.61 3.27 6.41
N LYS A 259 17.33 2.54 7.26
CA LYS A 259 18.61 1.91 6.94
C LYS A 259 18.48 0.51 6.32
N LYS A 260 17.27 -0.04 6.22
CA LYS A 260 17.05 -1.38 5.64
C LYS A 260 17.38 -1.42 4.14
N PRO A 261 17.69 -2.62 3.62
CA PRO A 261 17.86 -2.83 2.18
C PRO A 261 16.66 -2.30 1.40
N ARG A 262 16.96 -1.64 0.28
CA ARG A 262 15.97 -1.01 -0.58
C ARG A 262 15.19 -2.08 -1.36
N PRO A 263 13.91 -1.83 -1.69
CA PRO A 263 13.17 -0.60 -1.41
C PRO A 263 12.64 -0.55 0.03
N VAL A 264 12.70 0.64 0.61
CA VAL A 264 11.97 0.97 1.83
C VAL A 264 10.81 1.87 1.45
N ILE A 265 9.59 1.40 1.66
CA ILE A 265 8.37 2.18 1.53
C ILE A 265 7.62 1.96 2.83
N LEU A 266 7.75 2.87 3.78
CA LEU A 266 7.09 2.77 5.08
C LEU A 266 5.61 3.11 4.95
N ASP A 267 4.77 2.28 5.57
CA ASP A 267 3.35 2.53 5.68
C ASP A 267 3.13 3.84 6.48
N PRO A 268 2.46 4.86 5.90
CA PRO A 268 2.20 6.10 6.63
C PRO A 268 1.44 5.90 7.94
N ALA A 269 0.70 4.80 8.09
CA ALA A 269 -0.12 4.48 9.26
C ALA A 269 0.55 3.56 10.29
N ASP A 270 1.62 2.85 9.91
CA ASP A 270 2.32 1.87 10.76
C ASP A 270 3.85 2.03 10.59
N PRO A 271 4.57 2.61 11.58
CA PRO A 271 6.01 2.85 11.48
C PRO A 271 6.85 1.57 11.46
N THR A 272 6.25 0.41 11.76
CA THR A 272 6.91 -0.90 11.70
C THR A 272 6.79 -1.56 10.32
N GLY A 273 5.80 -1.14 9.51
CA GLY A 273 5.48 -1.79 8.24
C GLY A 273 6.25 -1.22 7.06
N ASN A 274 7.38 -1.83 6.68
CA ASN A 274 7.95 -1.62 5.34
C ASN A 274 7.15 -2.41 4.28
N VAL A 275 6.20 -1.75 3.61
CA VAL A 275 5.37 -2.37 2.56
C VAL A 275 6.13 -2.61 1.26
N GLY A 276 7.28 -1.95 1.07
CA GLY A 276 8.22 -2.22 0.00
C GLY A 276 9.08 -3.47 0.24
N GLY A 277 9.12 -3.96 1.49
CA GLY A 277 9.90 -5.14 1.87
C GLY A 277 9.32 -6.47 1.37
N GLY A 278 9.92 -7.56 1.83
CA GLY A 278 9.48 -8.92 1.51
C GLY A 278 10.49 -9.68 0.64
N ASP A 279 9.98 -10.51 -0.29
CA ASP A 279 10.82 -11.36 -1.14
C ASP A 279 11.70 -10.49 -2.08
N PRO A 280 13.05 -10.60 -2.01
CA PRO A 280 13.97 -9.82 -2.84
C PRO A 280 13.77 -9.97 -4.35
N ARG A 281 13.09 -11.03 -4.81
CA ARG A 281 12.80 -11.28 -6.23
C ARG A 281 11.58 -10.52 -6.73
N SER A 282 10.73 -10.03 -5.83
CA SER A 282 9.47 -9.38 -6.15
C SER A 282 9.64 -8.14 -7.04
N TRP A 283 10.48 -7.20 -6.60
CA TRP A 283 10.73 -5.95 -7.32
C TRP A 283 11.48 -6.13 -8.64
N PRO A 284 12.55 -6.95 -8.75
CA PRO A 284 13.17 -7.25 -10.04
C PRO A 284 12.17 -7.75 -11.10
N ARG A 285 11.24 -8.63 -10.72
CA ARG A 285 10.21 -9.16 -11.63
C ARG A 285 9.25 -8.07 -12.08
N LEU A 286 8.79 -7.23 -11.16
CA LEU A 286 7.90 -6.11 -11.49
C LEU A 286 8.63 -5.05 -12.34
N ALA A 287 9.90 -4.80 -12.09
CA ALA A 287 10.74 -3.88 -12.88
C ALA A 287 10.95 -4.38 -14.31
N GLN A 288 11.07 -5.69 -14.54
CA GLN A 288 11.12 -6.25 -15.88
C GLN A 288 9.83 -5.96 -16.67
N GLU A 289 8.67 -6.10 -16.04
CA GLU A 289 7.40 -5.72 -16.65
C GLU A 289 7.31 -4.21 -16.87
N ALA A 290 7.71 -3.39 -15.89
CA ALA A 290 7.72 -1.93 -16.07
C ALA A 290 8.54 -1.52 -17.30
N ARG A 291 9.72 -2.13 -17.52
CA ARG A 291 10.57 -1.89 -18.70
C ARG A 291 9.86 -2.27 -20.00
N ALA A 292 9.19 -3.41 -20.03
CA ALA A 292 8.43 -3.85 -21.22
C ALA A 292 7.28 -2.88 -21.52
N TRP A 293 6.52 -2.49 -20.49
CA TRP A 293 5.37 -1.59 -20.63
C TRP A 293 5.77 -0.20 -21.09
N LEU A 294 6.92 0.33 -20.66
CA LEU A 294 7.41 1.64 -21.12
C LEU A 294 7.61 1.74 -22.65
N SER A 295 7.68 0.61 -23.36
CA SER A 295 7.74 0.60 -24.83
C SER A 295 6.36 0.76 -25.52
N TYR A 296 5.27 0.63 -24.77
CA TYR A 296 3.91 0.60 -25.32
C TYR A 296 3.43 2.00 -25.74
N PRO A 297 2.42 2.07 -26.64
CA PRO A 297 1.94 3.35 -27.18
C PRO A 297 1.41 4.34 -26.15
N CYS A 298 0.99 3.88 -24.97
CA CYS A 298 0.48 4.75 -23.90
C CYS A 298 1.50 5.78 -23.36
N PHE A 299 2.79 5.62 -23.71
CA PHE A 299 3.87 6.54 -23.33
C PHE A 299 4.40 7.37 -24.49
N LYS A 300 3.69 7.39 -25.63
CA LYS A 300 4.00 8.20 -26.80
C LYS A 300 2.88 9.18 -27.09
N LYS A 301 3.26 10.40 -27.49
CA LYS A 301 2.33 11.40 -28.03
C LYS A 301 1.98 11.03 -29.48
N TRP A 302 1.03 11.77 -30.07
CA TRP A 302 0.55 11.52 -31.43
C TRP A 302 1.66 11.62 -32.50
N ASP A 303 2.65 12.47 -32.25
CA ASP A 303 3.84 12.68 -33.10
C ASP A 303 4.94 11.61 -32.89
N GLY A 304 4.70 10.65 -31.99
CA GLY A 304 5.64 9.58 -31.64
C GLY A 304 6.68 9.96 -30.57
N SER A 305 6.73 11.23 -30.14
CA SER A 305 7.62 11.67 -29.06
C SER A 305 7.20 11.10 -27.70
N PRO A 306 8.14 10.90 -26.74
CA PRO A 306 7.78 10.39 -25.42
C PRO A 306 6.89 11.39 -24.66
N VAL A 307 5.94 10.88 -23.87
CA VAL A 307 5.11 11.70 -22.98
C VAL A 307 5.98 12.41 -21.92
N GLY A 308 6.99 11.71 -21.42
CA GLY A 308 7.89 12.17 -20.36
C GLY A 308 7.41 11.74 -18.98
N SER A 309 8.24 11.96 -17.98
CA SER A 309 7.93 11.72 -16.56
C SER A 309 8.00 13.02 -15.77
N TRP A 310 7.49 13.00 -14.55
CA TRP A 310 7.71 14.09 -13.60
C TRP A 310 9.12 14.03 -13.04
N ASP A 311 9.67 15.19 -12.69
CA ASP A 311 10.93 15.26 -11.97
C ASP A 311 10.70 14.91 -10.49
N VAL A 312 10.93 13.64 -10.17
CA VAL A 312 10.85 13.11 -8.80
C VAL A 312 12.29 12.98 -8.31
N GLY A 313 12.82 14.07 -7.76
CA GLY A 313 14.17 14.11 -7.21
C GLY A 313 14.36 13.16 -6.01
N PRO A 314 15.60 12.74 -5.70
CA PRO A 314 15.89 12.21 -4.37
C PRO A 314 15.63 13.33 -3.35
N GLU A 315 14.90 13.04 -2.27
CA GLU A 315 14.90 13.94 -1.12
C GLU A 315 16.36 14.04 -0.64
N GLU A 316 16.98 15.20 -0.82
CA GLU A 316 18.21 15.56 -0.12
C GLU A 316 17.83 15.69 1.35
N ASP A 317 18.31 14.75 2.17
CA ASP A 317 18.29 14.89 3.62
C ASP A 317 18.92 16.26 3.95
N SER A 318 18.13 17.15 4.55
CA SER A 318 18.56 18.49 4.94
C SER A 318 19.79 18.40 5.86
N GLU A 319 20.93 18.86 5.33
CA GLU A 319 22.15 19.36 5.99
C GLU A 319 22.35 19.02 7.49
N ASP A 320 22.59 17.75 7.84
CA ASP A 320 23.39 17.38 9.03
C ASP A 320 24.05 15.98 8.93
N ASP A 321 24.41 15.54 7.71
CA ASP A 321 25.19 14.32 7.52
C ASP A 321 26.02 14.46 6.24
N THR A 322 27.20 15.08 6.35
CA THR A 322 28.10 15.48 5.24
C THR A 322 28.80 14.29 4.56
N LEU A 323 28.06 13.26 4.15
CA LEU A 323 28.56 12.22 3.25
C LEU A 323 27.47 11.88 2.23
N THR A 324 27.74 12.21 0.97
CA THR A 324 26.82 11.92 -0.13
C THR A 324 26.69 10.41 -0.33
N TRP A 325 25.51 9.94 -0.76
CA TRP A 325 25.23 8.51 -0.96
C TRP A 325 26.21 7.80 -1.92
N ALA A 326 26.82 8.54 -2.85
CA ALA A 326 27.84 8.04 -3.77
C ALA A 326 29.16 7.68 -3.06
N GLU A 327 29.51 8.36 -1.97
CA GLU A 327 30.76 8.12 -1.23
C GLU A 327 30.65 6.85 -0.36
N ARG A 328 29.46 6.53 0.17
CA ARG A 328 29.25 5.29 0.96
C ARG A 328 29.38 4.01 0.13
N ALA A 329 29.00 4.04 -1.15
CA ALA A 329 29.17 2.91 -2.05
C ALA A 329 30.65 2.68 -2.44
N TYR A 330 31.47 3.73 -2.37
CA TYR A 330 32.89 3.68 -2.73
C TYR A 330 33.75 3.02 -1.64
N TYR A 331 33.37 3.15 -0.36
CA TYR A 331 34.11 2.56 0.77
C TYR A 331 33.71 1.13 1.16
N GLN A 332 32.77 0.50 0.45
CA GLN A 332 32.37 -0.90 0.69
C GLN A 332 32.94 -1.91 -0.33
N CYS A 333 33.76 -1.46 -1.27
CA CYS A 333 34.46 -2.32 -2.21
C CYS A 333 35.97 -2.06 -2.12
N ASP A 334 36.61 -2.56 -1.08
CA ASP A 334 38.06 -2.74 -1.07
C ASP A 334 38.36 -4.25 -1.09
N ASP A 335 38.32 -4.80 -2.31
CA ASP A 335 39.12 -5.96 -2.69
C ASP A 335 39.39 -5.83 -4.20
N GLY A 336 40.47 -5.13 -4.51
CA GLY A 336 41.33 -5.27 -5.69
C GLY A 336 40.67 -5.36 -7.07
N TRP A 337 40.58 -4.22 -7.77
CA TRP A 337 41.19 -4.00 -9.10
C TRP A 337 40.82 -2.61 -9.66
N ARG A 338 41.82 -1.84 -10.12
CA ARG A 338 41.62 -0.56 -10.83
C ARG A 338 41.68 -0.77 -12.34
N PRO A 339 40.79 -0.10 -13.10
CA PRO A 339 41.16 0.40 -14.41
C PRO A 339 41.03 1.93 -14.47
N GLU A 340 42.12 2.61 -14.80
CA GLU A 340 42.13 4.02 -15.20
C GLU A 340 41.51 4.19 -16.59
N PHE A 341 40.61 5.17 -16.78
CA PHE A 341 40.35 5.75 -18.10
C PHE A 341 40.01 7.25 -18.01
N PRO A 342 40.33 8.03 -19.07
CA PRO A 342 40.65 9.44 -18.99
C PRO A 342 39.44 10.37 -19.03
N GLN A 343 39.65 11.57 -18.48
CA GLN A 343 38.72 12.70 -18.53
C GLN A 343 38.61 13.25 -19.96
N THR A 344 37.37 13.44 -20.42
CA THR A 344 37.06 14.45 -21.43
C THR A 344 35.76 15.14 -21.04
N GLY A 345 35.87 16.42 -20.70
CA GLY A 345 34.72 17.30 -20.50
C GLY A 345 34.11 17.77 -21.82
N SER A 346 32.85 18.20 -21.77
CA SER A 346 32.37 19.30 -22.60
C SER A 346 31.08 19.88 -22.03
N THR A 347 30.95 21.17 -22.25
CA THR A 347 30.15 22.15 -21.52
C THR A 347 29.00 22.62 -22.42
N ARG A 348 27.79 22.75 -21.83
CA ARG A 348 26.65 23.64 -22.18
C ARG A 348 26.10 23.63 -23.62
N GLN A 349 24.76 23.64 -23.74
CA GLN A 349 24.00 24.90 -23.88
C GLN A 349 22.49 24.69 -23.78
N ARG A 350 21.87 25.61 -23.04
CA ARG A 350 20.43 25.75 -22.77
C ARG A 350 19.90 26.74 -23.80
N ALA A 351 18.82 26.39 -24.49
CA ALA A 351 18.04 27.32 -25.31
C ALA A 351 16.56 27.21 -24.89
N SER A 352 15.90 28.35 -24.82
CA SER A 352 14.60 28.56 -24.19
C SER A 352 13.58 29.17 -25.15
N ALA A 353 12.31 28.76 -24.92
CA ALA A 353 11.02 29.39 -25.27
C ALA A 353 10.48 29.23 -26.71
N PRO A 354 9.17 29.43 -26.99
CA PRO A 354 8.05 29.79 -26.09
C PRO A 354 6.77 28.92 -26.24
N ASP A 355 5.73 29.37 -25.53
CA ASP A 355 4.37 28.86 -25.30
C ASP A 355 3.56 28.37 -26.51
N ALA A 356 2.74 27.35 -26.27
CA ALA A 356 1.47 27.16 -26.96
C ALA A 356 0.47 26.46 -26.02
N GLU A 357 -0.57 27.20 -25.64
CA GLU A 357 -1.83 26.65 -25.16
C GLU A 357 -2.34 25.62 -26.15
N GLU A 358 -2.80 24.45 -25.70
CA GLU A 358 -3.91 23.78 -26.39
C GLU A 358 -4.61 22.76 -25.50
N ASN A 359 -5.92 22.93 -25.52
CA ASN A 359 -6.96 22.40 -24.66
C ASN A 359 -7.39 21.01 -25.14
N TRP A 360 -7.20 19.93 -24.36
CA TRP A 360 -7.75 18.63 -24.73
C TRP A 360 -8.31 17.83 -23.55
N THR A 361 -9.64 17.74 -23.56
CA THR A 361 -10.47 16.77 -22.86
C THR A 361 -10.35 15.38 -23.52
N CYS A 362 -10.03 14.34 -22.76
CA CYS A 362 -10.21 12.95 -23.18
C CYS A 362 -11.09 12.20 -22.17
N THR A 363 -12.32 11.96 -22.59
CA THR A 363 -13.31 11.08 -21.96
C THR A 363 -12.94 9.63 -22.29
N ILE A 364 -12.80 8.77 -21.29
CA ILE A 364 -12.63 7.33 -21.50
C ILE A 364 -13.89 6.62 -21.01
N LEU A 365 -14.49 5.82 -21.91
CA LEU A 365 -15.61 4.90 -21.66
C LEU A 365 -15.17 3.69 -20.83
#